data_AF-A0A316W6L6-F1
#
_entry.id   AF-A0A316W6L6-F1
#
_cell.length_a   1.000
_cell.length_b   1.000
_cell.length_c   1.000
_cell.angle_alpha   90.00
_cell.angle_beta   90.00
_cell.angle_gamma   90.00
#
_symmetry.space_group_name_H-M   'P 1'
#
loop_
_entity.id
_entity.type
_entity.pdbx_description
1 polymer ?
#
loop_
_entity_poly.entity_id
_entity_poly.type
_entity_poly.pdbx_seq_one_letter_code
_entity_poly.pdbx_strand_id
1 'polypeptide(L)'
;MLFHKMFSPILLVLALVATLAQGATVKERASDQCQAVGTAHSFSTTTGDLPTIHPLTVQILRDGQEIASVDNVQCNNGVDPPTVTVIDSSLPAPFGWSATCGTASIEECHGAYGRNRDIKGEAPTSRPFVQGPLPNILWTCKINFDCILL
;
A
#
# COMPACT_ATOMS: atom_id res chain seq x y z
N MET A 1 26.14 -67.49 23.60
CA MET A 1 25.73 -66.21 24.21
C MET A 1 24.92 -65.44 23.18
N LEU A 2 23.58 -65.44 23.34
CA LEU A 2 22.67 -64.66 22.50
C LEU A 2 22.56 -63.25 23.09
N PHE A 3 22.87 -62.22 22.30
CA PHE A 3 22.45 -60.85 22.59
C PHE A 3 21.43 -60.41 21.54
N HIS A 4 20.16 -60.38 21.92
CA HIS A 4 19.10 -59.72 21.19
C HIS A 4 19.34 -58.19 21.22
N LYS A 5 19.56 -57.58 20.06
CA LYS A 5 19.46 -56.12 19.92
C LYS A 5 17.97 -55.76 19.83
N MET A 6 17.41 -55.30 20.95
CA MET A 6 16.09 -54.67 20.99
C MET A 6 16.16 -53.34 20.22
N PHE A 7 15.52 -53.29 19.05
CA PHE A 7 15.25 -52.04 18.37
C PHE A 7 14.14 -51.31 19.14
N SER A 8 14.46 -50.14 19.69
CA SER A 8 13.50 -49.27 20.38
C SER A 8 12.48 -48.71 19.38
N PRO A 9 11.16 -48.95 19.54
CA PRO A 9 10.13 -48.46 18.63
C PRO A 9 9.98 -46.93 18.65
N ILE A 10 10.59 -46.24 19.61
CA ILE A 10 10.54 -44.78 19.78
C ILE A 10 11.30 -44.07 18.65
N LEU A 11 12.40 -44.67 18.14
CA LEU A 11 13.17 -44.05 17.05
C LEU A 11 12.44 -44.08 15.71
N LEU A 12 11.53 -45.04 15.49
CA LEU A 12 10.78 -45.16 14.24
C LEU A 12 9.68 -44.08 14.14
N VAL A 13 9.11 -43.67 15.28
CA VAL A 13 8.05 -42.66 15.33
C VAL A 13 8.60 -41.25 15.04
N LEU A 14 9.80 -40.91 15.53
CA LEU A 14 10.43 -39.61 15.25
C LEU A 14 10.79 -39.41 13.77
N ALA A 15 11.16 -40.49 13.05
CA ALA A 15 11.44 -40.41 11.62
C ALA A 15 10.17 -40.20 10.77
N LEU A 16 9.01 -40.68 11.24
CA LEU A 16 7.72 -40.48 10.55
C LEU A 16 7.15 -39.06 10.74
N VAL A 17 7.40 -38.44 11.90
CA VAL A 17 6.93 -37.06 12.15
C VAL A 17 7.79 -36.03 11.41
N ALA A 18 9.08 -36.29 11.22
CA ALA A 18 9.98 -35.39 10.48
C ALA A 18 9.76 -35.38 8.95
N THR A 19 9.09 -36.39 8.39
CA THR A 19 8.80 -36.49 6.95
C THR A 19 7.45 -35.90 6.55
N LEU A 20 6.55 -35.63 7.50
CA LEU A 20 5.28 -34.95 7.24
C LEU A 20 5.40 -33.42 7.23
N ALA A 21 6.55 -32.86 7.63
CA ALA A 21 6.81 -31.42 7.63
C ALA A 21 7.47 -30.90 6.33
N GLN A 22 7.78 -31.78 5.37
CA GLN A 22 8.44 -31.43 4.12
C GLN A 22 7.46 -31.65 2.96
N GLY A 23 6.69 -30.64 2.58
CA GLY A 23 5.88 -30.74 1.37
C GLY A 23 4.74 -29.75 1.20
N ALA A 24 4.37 -28.99 2.24
CA ALA A 24 3.54 -27.82 2.04
C ALA A 24 4.45 -26.62 1.72
N THR A 25 5.00 -26.57 0.50
CA THR A 25 5.14 -25.27 -0.14
C THR A 25 3.73 -24.75 -0.29
N VAL A 26 3.26 -24.04 0.73
CA VAL A 26 2.11 -23.15 0.59
C VAL A 26 2.54 -22.21 -0.50
N LYS A 27 2.02 -22.44 -1.71
CA LYS A 27 2.01 -21.43 -2.76
C LYS A 27 1.20 -20.31 -2.12
N GLU A 28 1.88 -19.35 -1.49
CA GLU A 28 1.25 -18.16 -0.95
C GLU A 28 0.36 -17.66 -2.07
N ARG A 29 -0.94 -17.74 -1.84
CA ARG A 29 -1.92 -17.23 -2.79
C ARG A 29 -1.55 -15.75 -2.90
N ALA A 30 -1.16 -15.31 -4.10
CA ALA A 30 -0.91 -13.91 -4.34
C ALA A 30 -2.08 -13.12 -3.73
N SER A 31 -1.80 -12.14 -2.88
CA SER A 31 -2.87 -11.48 -2.17
C SER A 31 -3.80 -10.80 -3.16
N ASP A 32 -5.09 -11.04 -2.96
CA ASP A 32 -6.14 -10.37 -3.71
C ASP A 32 -6.22 -8.88 -3.32
N GLN A 33 -5.55 -8.47 -2.24
CA GLN A 33 -5.61 -7.11 -1.71
C GLN A 33 -4.41 -6.27 -2.16
N CYS A 34 -4.72 -5.12 -2.74
CA CYS A 34 -3.76 -4.09 -3.08
C CYS A 34 -4.10 -2.76 -2.40
N GLN A 35 -3.12 -1.86 -2.38
CA GLN A 35 -3.25 -0.53 -1.80
C GLN A 35 -2.80 0.52 -2.79
N ALA A 36 -3.52 1.64 -2.88
CA ALA A 36 -3.05 2.85 -3.52
C ALA A 36 -2.80 3.91 -2.45
N VAL A 37 -1.56 4.40 -2.34
CA VAL A 37 -1.12 5.30 -1.27
C VAL A 37 -0.65 6.61 -1.89
N GLY A 38 -1.46 7.66 -1.70
CA GLY A 38 -1.05 9.02 -2.03
C GLY A 38 -0.33 9.66 -0.84
N THR A 39 0.84 10.25 -1.09
CA THR A 39 1.65 10.94 -0.09
C THR A 39 1.96 12.36 -0.55
N ALA A 40 1.70 13.34 0.31
CA ALA A 40 1.99 14.74 0.04
C ALA A 40 2.82 15.37 1.15
N HIS A 41 3.68 16.30 0.77
CA HIS A 41 4.39 17.14 1.73
C HIS A 41 3.66 18.47 1.86
N SER A 42 3.43 18.92 3.08
CA SER A 42 2.94 20.26 3.37
C SER A 42 4.00 21.02 4.13
N PHE A 43 4.51 22.09 3.53
CA PHE A 43 5.51 22.94 4.15
C PHE A 43 5.38 24.39 3.68
N SER A 44 6.04 25.28 4.41
CA SER A 44 6.17 26.69 4.06
C SER A 44 7.56 26.92 3.48
N THR A 45 7.66 27.71 2.41
CA THR A 45 8.95 28.02 1.77
C THR A 45 9.63 29.25 2.37
N THR A 46 8.84 30.14 3.00
CA THR A 46 9.32 31.38 3.62
C THR A 46 8.68 31.58 4.99
N THR A 47 9.42 32.13 5.94
CA THR A 47 8.88 32.49 7.25
C THR A 47 7.70 33.47 7.10
N GLY A 48 6.50 33.05 7.51
CA GLY A 48 5.27 33.85 7.46
C GLY A 48 4.25 33.36 6.43
N ASP A 49 4.64 32.50 5.49
CA ASP A 49 3.69 31.91 4.54
C ASP A 49 2.90 30.79 5.19
N LEU A 50 1.62 30.68 4.81
CA LEU A 50 0.81 29.50 5.13
C LEU A 50 1.45 28.27 4.48
N PRO A 51 1.48 27.12 5.17
CA PRO A 51 1.97 25.89 4.57
C PRO A 51 1.11 25.53 3.35
N THR A 52 1.78 25.11 2.27
CA THR A 52 1.13 24.66 1.05
C THR A 52 1.32 23.18 0.87
N ILE A 53 0.26 22.48 0.46
CA ILE A 53 0.39 21.10 0.00
C ILE A 53 1.11 21.07 -1.35
N HIS A 54 2.16 20.26 -1.43
CA HIS A 54 2.94 20.04 -2.64
C HIS A 54 2.39 18.83 -3.42
N PRO A 55 2.73 18.69 -4.71
CA PRO A 55 2.28 17.56 -5.53
C PRO A 55 2.54 16.22 -4.85
N LEU A 56 1.62 15.29 -5.04
CA LEU A 56 1.69 13.97 -4.42
C LEU A 56 2.56 13.01 -5.22
N THR A 57 3.10 12.04 -4.50
CA THR A 57 3.49 10.73 -5.06
C THR A 57 2.38 9.74 -4.75
N VAL A 58 1.95 8.97 -5.74
CA VAL A 58 0.98 7.87 -5.56
C VAL A 58 1.64 6.55 -5.89
N GLN A 59 1.65 5.63 -4.92
CA GLN A 59 2.18 4.28 -5.06
C GLN A 59 1.06 3.25 -5.11
N ILE A 60 1.19 2.24 -5.96
CA ILE A 60 0.38 1.02 -5.92
C ILE A 60 1.21 -0.09 -5.28
N LEU A 61 0.68 -0.68 -4.21
CA LEU A 61 1.30 -1.74 -3.44
C LEU A 61 0.50 -3.03 -3.60
N ARG A 62 1.20 -4.16 -3.74
CA ARG A 62 0.65 -5.51 -3.58
C ARG A 62 1.52 -6.23 -2.56
N ASP A 63 0.91 -6.79 -1.52
CA ASP A 63 1.66 -7.45 -0.43
C ASP A 63 2.71 -6.54 0.25
N GLY A 64 2.44 -5.24 0.29
CA GLY A 64 3.37 -4.23 0.81
C GLY A 64 4.54 -3.90 -0.13
N GLN A 65 4.65 -4.56 -1.29
CA GLN A 65 5.64 -4.26 -2.32
C GLN A 65 5.08 -3.26 -3.34
N GLU A 66 5.86 -2.22 -3.65
CA GLU A 66 5.54 -1.29 -4.74
C GLU A 66 5.56 -2.00 -6.10
N ILE A 67 4.47 -1.87 -6.84
CA ILE A 67 4.31 -2.39 -8.21
C ILE A 67 4.09 -1.29 -9.24
N ALA A 68 3.85 -0.05 -8.80
CA ALA A 68 3.86 1.17 -9.61
C ALA A 68 3.95 2.41 -8.73
N SER A 69 4.45 3.51 -9.30
CA SER A 69 4.46 4.82 -8.67
C SER A 69 4.33 5.93 -9.72
N VAL A 70 3.65 7.02 -9.37
CA VAL A 70 3.55 8.24 -10.17
C VAL A 70 3.81 9.45 -9.27
N ASP A 71 4.73 10.31 -9.70
CA ASP A 71 5.04 11.57 -9.03
C ASP A 71 4.30 12.76 -9.66
N ASN A 72 4.32 13.90 -8.97
CA ASN A 72 3.72 15.15 -9.41
C ASN A 72 2.20 15.09 -9.62
N VAL A 73 1.52 14.17 -8.93
CA VAL A 73 0.07 14.08 -8.94
C VAL A 73 -0.51 15.34 -8.31
N GLN A 74 -1.38 16.01 -9.04
CA GLN A 74 -2.01 17.23 -8.55
C GLN A 74 -3.22 16.87 -7.68
N CYS A 75 -3.32 17.53 -6.53
CA CYS A 75 -4.56 17.56 -5.78
C CYS A 75 -5.65 18.29 -6.55
N ASN A 76 -6.88 17.88 -6.34
CA ASN A 76 -8.01 18.71 -6.69
C ASN A 76 -8.30 19.73 -5.58
N ASN A 77 -8.26 21.02 -5.90
CA ASN A 77 -8.50 22.11 -4.94
C ASN A 77 -9.98 22.58 -4.97
N GLY A 78 -10.91 21.63 -5.06
CA GLY A 78 -12.35 21.92 -5.18
C GLY A 78 -12.81 22.38 -6.58
N VAL A 79 -12.03 22.10 -7.63
CA VAL A 79 -12.43 22.38 -9.02
C VAL A 79 -13.04 21.12 -9.63
N ASP A 80 -14.23 21.22 -10.21
CA ASP A 80 -14.93 20.09 -10.84
C ASP A 80 -14.70 20.15 -12.38
N PRO A 81 -14.38 19.02 -13.08
CA PRO A 81 -14.24 17.65 -12.60
C PRO A 81 -12.93 17.37 -11.84
N PRO A 82 -12.92 16.40 -10.91
CA PRO A 82 -11.70 16.01 -10.22
C PRO A 82 -10.63 15.50 -11.18
N THR A 83 -9.41 16.01 -11.01
CA THR A 83 -8.24 15.49 -11.72
C THR A 83 -7.99 14.06 -11.27
N VAL A 84 -8.21 13.11 -12.18
CA VAL A 84 -7.88 11.69 -11.96
C VAL A 84 -6.53 11.41 -12.60
N THR A 85 -5.61 10.87 -11.79
CA THR A 85 -4.36 10.28 -12.29
C THR A 85 -4.59 8.81 -12.59
N VAL A 86 -4.30 8.42 -13.83
CA VAL A 86 -4.31 7.02 -14.26
C VAL A 86 -2.91 6.44 -14.04
N ILE A 87 -2.83 5.32 -13.33
CA ILE A 87 -1.59 4.66 -12.94
C ILE A 87 -1.53 3.30 -13.62
N ASP A 88 -0.59 3.16 -14.55
CA ASP A 88 -0.25 1.89 -15.18
C ASP A 88 0.67 1.09 -14.26
N SER A 89 0.42 -0.22 -14.15
CA SER A 89 1.13 -1.12 -13.23
C SER A 89 1.12 -2.55 -13.77
N SER A 90 1.61 -3.51 -12.98
CA SER A 90 1.47 -4.94 -13.28
C SER A 90 0.06 -5.49 -13.01
N LEU A 91 -0.90 -4.63 -12.66
CA LEU A 91 -2.30 -4.98 -12.52
C LEU A 91 -2.98 -5.24 -13.88
N PRO A 92 -4.00 -6.12 -13.95
CA PRO A 92 -4.77 -6.36 -15.17
C PRO A 92 -5.45 -5.13 -15.81
N ALA A 93 -5.71 -4.09 -15.03
CA ALA A 93 -6.31 -2.84 -15.48
C ALA A 93 -5.55 -1.65 -14.85
N PRO A 94 -5.59 -0.44 -15.44
CA PRO A 94 -5.04 0.73 -14.80
C PRO A 94 -5.85 1.13 -13.56
N PHE A 95 -5.19 1.71 -12.57
CA PHE A 95 -5.83 2.26 -11.38
C PHE A 95 -6.01 3.77 -11.55
N GLY A 96 -7.23 4.28 -11.41
CA GLY A 96 -7.51 5.72 -11.32
C GLY A 96 -7.40 6.18 -9.87
N TRP A 97 -6.65 7.23 -9.61
CA TRP A 97 -6.47 7.82 -8.28
C TRP A 97 -6.78 9.31 -8.31
N SER A 98 -7.43 9.83 -7.27
CA SER A 98 -7.67 11.26 -7.09
C SER A 98 -7.70 11.61 -5.60
N ALA A 99 -7.40 12.87 -5.28
CA ALA A 99 -7.61 13.42 -3.95
C ALA A 99 -8.13 14.84 -3.99
N THR A 100 -8.92 15.18 -2.97
CA THR A 100 -9.32 16.54 -2.66
C THR A 100 -8.37 17.08 -1.59
N CYS A 101 -7.86 18.28 -1.80
CA CYS A 101 -6.95 18.91 -0.86
C CYS A 101 -7.41 20.33 -0.54
N GLY A 102 -7.25 20.71 0.73
CA GLY A 102 -7.27 22.09 1.16
C GLY A 102 -5.89 22.73 0.99
N THR A 103 -5.72 23.96 1.49
CA THR A 103 -4.46 24.70 1.37
C THR A 103 -3.23 23.93 1.89
N ALA A 104 -3.39 23.17 2.98
CA ALA A 104 -2.28 22.54 3.71
C ALA A 104 -2.51 21.06 4.06
N SER A 105 -3.54 20.42 3.51
CA SER A 105 -3.97 19.09 3.92
C SER A 105 -4.64 18.31 2.80
N ILE A 106 -4.48 16.98 2.83
CA ILE A 106 -5.33 16.07 2.08
C ILE A 106 -6.63 15.90 2.87
N GLU A 107 -7.78 16.10 2.24
CA GLU A 107 -9.10 15.99 2.87
C GLU A 107 -9.70 14.60 2.67
N GLU A 108 -9.58 14.07 1.45
CA GLU A 108 -10.00 12.71 1.10
C GLU A 108 -9.30 12.24 -0.18
N CYS A 109 -9.35 10.93 -0.43
CA CYS A 109 -8.92 10.35 -1.71
C CYS A 109 -9.91 9.28 -2.18
N HIS A 110 -10.01 9.13 -3.49
CA HIS A 110 -10.89 8.20 -4.18
C HIS A 110 -10.14 7.48 -5.29
N GLY A 111 -10.56 6.25 -5.55
CA GLY A 111 -9.96 5.38 -6.53
C GLY A 111 -10.99 4.76 -7.48
N ALA A 112 -10.52 4.27 -8.61
CA ALA A 112 -11.31 3.49 -9.54
C ALA A 112 -10.46 2.36 -10.11
N TYR A 113 -10.98 1.14 -10.09
CA TYR A 113 -10.27 -0.05 -10.58
C TYR A 113 -11.26 -1.12 -11.08
N GLY A 114 -10.98 -1.67 -12.27
CA GLY A 114 -11.84 -2.66 -12.91
C GLY A 114 -13.29 -2.16 -13.04
N ARG A 115 -14.23 -2.94 -12.50
CA ARG A 115 -15.65 -2.57 -12.40
C ARG A 115 -15.99 -1.60 -11.27
N ASN A 116 -15.12 -1.41 -10.28
CA ASN A 116 -15.40 -0.46 -9.20
C ASN A 116 -14.99 0.96 -9.62
N ARG A 117 -15.98 1.84 -9.75
CA ARG A 117 -15.80 3.22 -10.24
C ARG A 117 -15.64 4.25 -9.12
N ASP A 118 -15.90 3.87 -7.87
CA ASP A 118 -15.74 4.74 -6.71
C ASP A 118 -15.31 3.91 -5.49
N ILE A 119 -14.00 3.90 -5.25
CA ILE A 119 -13.36 3.25 -4.11
C ILE A 119 -12.95 4.36 -3.15
N LYS A 120 -13.71 4.50 -2.06
CA LYS A 120 -13.40 5.50 -1.04
C LYS A 120 -12.10 5.15 -0.31
N GLY A 121 -11.23 6.14 -0.16
CA GLY A 121 -10.04 6.05 0.68
C GLY A 121 -10.37 6.06 2.18
N GLU A 122 -9.41 5.60 2.97
CA GLU A 122 -9.39 5.81 4.41
C GLU A 122 -9.25 7.31 4.72
N ALA A 123 -9.63 7.70 5.94
CA ALA A 123 -9.38 9.06 6.42
C ALA A 123 -7.89 9.39 6.31
N PRO A 124 -7.50 10.54 5.73
CA PRO A 124 -6.11 10.94 5.64
C PRO A 124 -5.44 11.00 7.01
N THR A 125 -4.17 10.64 7.04
CA THR A 125 -3.33 10.72 8.23
C THR A 125 -2.20 11.71 8.01
N SER A 126 -1.73 12.31 9.10
CA SER A 126 -0.63 13.28 9.07
C SER A 126 0.41 12.94 10.12
N ARG A 127 1.67 13.15 9.80
CA ARG A 127 2.76 13.12 10.78
C ARG A 127 3.77 14.23 10.53
N PRO A 128 4.42 14.77 11.58
CA PRO A 128 5.57 15.63 11.39
C PRO A 128 6.66 14.90 10.60
N PHE A 129 7.34 15.60 9.70
CA PHE A 129 8.60 15.13 9.12
C PHE A 129 9.64 16.24 9.15
N VAL A 130 10.91 15.85 9.29
CA VAL A 130 12.01 16.79 9.46
C VAL A 130 12.67 17.02 8.10
N GLN A 131 12.45 18.21 7.54
CA GLN A 131 13.20 18.74 6.41
C GLN A 131 13.48 20.22 6.66
N GLY A 132 14.67 20.53 7.17
CA GLY A 132 15.06 21.91 7.49
C GLY A 132 14.45 22.47 8.78
N PRO A 133 14.51 23.80 8.98
CA PRO A 133 14.17 24.46 10.25
C PRO A 133 12.67 24.74 10.43
N LEU A 134 11.86 24.57 9.38
CA LEU A 134 10.42 24.88 9.40
C LEU A 134 9.59 23.62 9.68
N PRO A 135 8.38 23.75 10.25
CA PRO A 135 7.48 22.62 10.47
C PRO A 135 7.00 22.07 9.14
N ASN A 136 7.24 20.78 8.91
CA ASN A 136 6.74 20.08 7.72
C ASN A 136 5.83 18.92 8.13
N ILE A 137 4.76 18.71 7.37
CA ILE A 137 3.77 17.65 7.61
C ILE A 137 3.74 16.73 6.41
N LEU A 138 3.85 15.43 6.67
CA LEU A 138 3.64 14.39 5.68
C LEU A 138 2.20 13.92 5.80
N TRP A 139 1.45 14.09 4.72
CA TRP A 139 0.09 13.61 4.59
C TRP A 139 0.06 12.30 3.81
N THR A 140 -0.78 11.37 4.24
CA THR A 140 -0.98 10.10 3.56
C THR A 140 -2.47 9.79 3.46
N CYS A 141 -2.93 9.41 2.26
CA CYS A 141 -4.26 8.89 2.03
C CYS A 141 -4.18 7.53 1.32
N LYS A 142 -4.86 6.53 1.89
CA LYS A 142 -4.74 5.13 1.50
C LYS A 142 -6.07 4.60 0.98
N ILE A 143 -6.04 3.87 -0.12
CA ILE A 143 -7.19 3.18 -0.70
C ILE A 143 -6.86 1.69 -0.72
N ASN A 144 -7.66 0.85 -0.07
CA ASN A 144 -7.54 -0.60 -0.21
C ASN A 144 -8.54 -1.06 -1.28
N PHE A 145 -8.09 -1.96 -2.15
CA PHE A 145 -8.93 -2.50 -3.21
C PHE A 145 -8.51 -3.94 -3.56
N ASP A 146 -9.43 -4.68 -4.16
CA ASP A 146 -9.12 -6.00 -4.68
C ASP A 146 -8.48 -5.88 -6.07
N CYS A 147 -7.25 -6.35 -6.22
CA CYS A 147 -6.49 -6.21 -7.45
C CYS A 147 -6.65 -7.37 -8.45
N ILE A 148 -7.49 -8.36 -8.14
CA ILE A 148 -7.84 -9.45 -9.05
C ILE A 148 -9.24 -9.23 -9.66
N LEU A 149 -10.05 -8.33 -9.10
CA LEU A 149 -11.35 -7.97 -9.67
C LEU A 149 -11.21 -7.20 -11.00
N LEU A 150 -11.51 -7.91 -12.09
CA LEU A 150 -11.87 -7.34 -13.40
C LEU A 150 -13.33 -6.90 -13.39
#